data_AF-A0A7Y1LDZ9-F1
#
_entry.id   AF-A0A7Y1LDZ9-F1
#
_cell.length_a   1.000
_cell.length_b   1.000
_cell.length_c   1.000
_cell.angle_alpha   90.00
_cell.angle_beta   90.00
_cell.angle_gamma   90.00
#
_symmetry.space_group_name_H-M   'P 1'
#
loop_
_entity.id
_entity.type
_entity.pdbx_description
1 polymer ?
#
loop_
_entity_poly.entity_id
_entity_poly.type
_entity_poly.pdbx_seq_one_letter_code
_entity_poly.pdbx_strand_id
1 'polypeptide(L)'
;MLERPLLMFRIGHMVAYDGVGEIRGGGAHVDINGNGGEMWNFRAEGGKVYGYAMTKNFSGVDLLRLDNSRAWNENDELDGVDVVFFAKQPGGRQAVVGWYRDAKLFHKSYRKRRGQRHQGDWESLYYLCEADVENTVLLDSEGRDFEVPYAPAHGKGFPGHANIWYGGDGAENSLNFLADLRKYLNSVSVVLAKKERKGKSRVPADKDLISRIEKAAVDKVWTHFEMLGYALASVEKDNRGWDLEAVKGDEILHLEVKGHIGNVVQFELTPNEYSQMKSKMMTYRVCMVRTCLGSPELSILVPKEHECGWMLESQDHAVKIALTEKIAAKAGEISDASPSIG
;
A
#
# COMPACT_ATOMS: atom_id res chain seq x y z
N MET A 1 22.71 -18.45 4.48
CA MET A 1 21.24 -18.41 4.66
C MET A 1 20.64 -19.29 3.59
N LEU A 2 19.74 -20.21 3.94
CA LEU A 2 18.94 -20.93 2.95
C LEU A 2 18.16 -19.92 2.10
N GLU A 3 18.12 -20.13 0.79
CA GLU A 3 17.34 -19.25 -0.10
C GLU A 3 15.85 -19.40 0.19
N ARG A 4 15.16 -18.26 0.36
CA ARG A 4 13.71 -18.22 0.58
C ARG A 4 12.97 -18.86 -0.60
N PRO A 5 11.89 -19.64 -0.38
CA PRO A 5 11.03 -20.08 -1.46
C PRO A 5 10.56 -18.89 -2.31
N LEU A 6 10.38 -19.10 -3.61
CA LEU A 6 9.92 -18.07 -4.54
C LEU A 6 8.84 -18.65 -5.45
N LEU A 7 7.79 -17.86 -5.68
CA LEU A 7 6.79 -18.14 -6.70
C LEU A 7 6.41 -16.87 -7.46
N MET A 8 5.78 -17.08 -8.62
CA MET A 8 5.37 -15.99 -9.50
C MET A 8 3.86 -16.00 -9.75
N PHE A 9 3.26 -14.82 -9.65
CA PHE A 9 1.86 -14.54 -9.98
C PHE A 9 1.78 -13.81 -11.32
N ARG A 10 1.09 -14.44 -12.28
CA ARG A 10 0.71 -13.80 -13.54
C ARG A 10 -0.55 -12.97 -13.28
N ILE A 11 -0.48 -11.69 -13.66
CA ILE A 11 -1.60 -10.75 -13.54
C ILE A 11 -1.79 -9.95 -14.83
N GLY A 12 -2.93 -9.28 -14.94
CA GLY A 12 -3.18 -8.28 -15.98
C GLY A 12 -2.24 -7.07 -15.84
N HIS A 13 -1.91 -6.43 -16.95
CA HIS A 13 -1.07 -5.25 -16.95
C HIS A 13 -1.83 -4.02 -16.49
N MET A 14 -1.30 -3.33 -15.47
CA MET A 14 -1.76 -2.03 -14.98
C MET A 14 -0.56 -1.15 -14.60
N VAL A 15 -0.79 0.16 -14.47
CA VAL A 15 0.24 1.08 -13.99
C VAL A 15 0.39 0.96 -12.47
N ALA A 16 -0.70 1.15 -11.71
CA ALA A 16 -0.63 1.39 -10.27
C ALA A 16 -1.02 0.20 -9.36
N TYR A 17 -1.92 -0.69 -9.81
CA TYR A 17 -2.39 -1.84 -9.02
C TYR A 17 -2.90 -1.48 -7.60
N ASP A 18 -3.42 -0.27 -7.44
CA ASP A 18 -3.91 0.28 -6.17
C ASP A 18 -5.44 0.49 -6.17
N GLY A 19 -6.14 0.06 -7.23
CA GLY A 19 -7.55 0.36 -7.42
C GLY A 19 -8.06 0.09 -8.83
N VAL A 20 -9.31 0.51 -9.07
CA VAL A 20 -9.94 0.45 -10.40
C VAL A 20 -9.13 1.27 -11.39
N GLY A 21 -8.81 0.69 -12.54
CA GLY A 21 -8.01 1.32 -13.59
C GLY A 21 -7.98 0.48 -14.86
N GLU A 22 -7.30 0.98 -15.90
CA GLU A 22 -7.16 0.25 -17.15
C GLU A 22 -6.29 -1.00 -16.94
N ILE A 23 -6.88 -2.16 -17.24
CA ILE A 23 -6.23 -3.46 -17.14
C ILE A 23 -6.21 -4.15 -18.51
N ARG A 24 -5.07 -4.73 -18.87
CA ARG A 24 -4.90 -5.46 -20.14
C ARG A 24 -4.39 -6.87 -19.90
N GLY A 25 -5.08 -7.87 -20.44
CA GLY A 25 -4.64 -9.27 -20.33
C GLY A 25 -4.81 -9.91 -18.95
N GLY A 26 -5.63 -9.31 -18.07
CA GLY A 26 -6.25 -10.06 -16.97
C GLY A 26 -7.19 -11.09 -17.59
N GLY A 27 -7.21 -12.33 -17.11
CA GLY A 27 -7.88 -13.45 -17.80
C GLY A 27 -9.36 -13.21 -18.16
N ALA A 28 -9.98 -14.16 -18.86
CA ALA A 28 -11.33 -14.07 -19.46
C ALA A 28 -12.48 -13.53 -18.57
N HIS A 29 -12.29 -13.44 -17.24
CA HIS A 29 -13.25 -12.83 -16.31
C HIS A 29 -13.18 -11.30 -16.27
N VAL A 30 -12.00 -10.71 -16.48
CA VAL A 30 -11.80 -9.24 -16.54
C VAL A 30 -12.40 -8.69 -17.84
N ASP A 31 -12.31 -9.45 -18.92
CA ASP A 31 -12.90 -9.12 -20.23
C ASP A 31 -14.45 -9.11 -20.23
N ILE A 32 -15.10 -9.73 -19.23
CA ILE A 32 -16.56 -9.85 -19.15
C ILE A 32 -17.16 -8.96 -18.04
N ASN A 33 -16.48 -8.79 -16.91
CA ASN A 33 -17.02 -8.11 -15.71
C ASN A 33 -16.28 -6.81 -15.32
N GLY A 34 -15.20 -6.44 -16.01
CA GLY A 34 -14.49 -5.17 -15.82
C GLY A 34 -13.69 -5.00 -14.52
N ASN A 35 -13.77 -5.95 -13.56
CA ASN A 35 -13.09 -5.86 -12.26
C ASN A 35 -12.51 -7.23 -11.84
N GLY A 36 -11.23 -7.28 -11.46
CA GLY A 36 -10.56 -8.47 -10.93
C GLY A 36 -9.70 -8.14 -9.71
N GLY A 37 -9.61 -9.04 -8.72
CA GLY A 37 -8.89 -8.79 -7.45
C GLY A 37 -7.43 -8.34 -7.61
N GLU A 38 -6.81 -8.63 -8.75
CA GLU A 38 -5.43 -8.24 -9.09
C GLU A 38 -5.22 -6.73 -9.19
N MET A 39 -6.29 -5.96 -9.42
CA MET A 39 -6.23 -4.50 -9.53
C MET A 39 -5.82 -3.81 -8.23
N TRP A 40 -5.87 -4.53 -7.11
CA TRP A 40 -5.57 -4.01 -5.77
C TRP A 40 -4.31 -4.60 -5.14
N ASN A 41 -3.51 -5.34 -5.91
CA ASN A 41 -2.34 -6.06 -5.38
C ASN A 41 -1.44 -5.14 -4.55
N PHE A 42 -1.08 -3.96 -5.08
CA PHE A 42 -0.16 -3.02 -4.43
C PHE A 42 -0.89 -1.91 -3.64
N ARG A 43 -2.20 -2.03 -3.41
CA ARG A 43 -2.94 -1.13 -2.51
C ARG A 43 -2.55 -1.41 -1.07
N ALA A 44 -1.75 -0.53 -0.46
CA ALA A 44 -1.41 -0.62 0.95
C ALA A 44 -2.65 -0.34 1.84
N GLU A 45 -2.90 -1.20 2.82
CA GLU A 45 -3.89 -0.98 3.89
C GLU A 45 -3.37 -1.57 5.19
N GLY A 46 -3.47 -0.82 6.29
CA GLY A 46 -3.06 -1.31 7.62
C GLY A 46 -1.58 -1.71 7.70
N GLY A 47 -0.73 -1.11 6.86
CA GLY A 47 0.70 -1.45 6.75
C GLY A 47 1.00 -2.70 5.92
N LYS A 48 -0.01 -3.31 5.30
CA LYS A 48 0.14 -4.52 4.48
C LYS A 48 -0.35 -4.31 3.05
N VAL A 49 0.11 -5.18 2.16
CA VAL A 49 -0.44 -5.37 0.81
C VAL A 49 -0.95 -6.80 0.68
N TYR A 50 -1.87 -7.02 -0.26
CA TYR A 50 -2.60 -8.29 -0.39
C TYR A 50 -2.53 -8.77 -1.84
N GLY A 51 -1.82 -9.85 -2.07
CA GLY A 51 -1.56 -10.37 -3.41
C GLY A 51 -2.64 -11.33 -3.87
N TYR A 52 -3.18 -11.07 -5.06
CA TYR A 52 -4.16 -11.88 -5.74
C TYR A 52 -3.66 -12.28 -7.12
N ALA A 53 -3.93 -13.54 -7.46
CA ALA A 53 -3.92 -14.07 -8.82
C ALA A 53 -5.11 -15.03 -8.95
N MET A 54 -5.80 -15.01 -10.10
CA MET A 54 -6.93 -15.91 -10.32
C MET A 54 -6.42 -17.32 -10.65
N THR A 55 -6.62 -18.30 -9.77
CA THR A 55 -6.28 -19.70 -10.06
C THR A 55 -7.46 -20.42 -10.72
N LYS A 56 -7.15 -21.50 -11.43
CA LYS A 56 -8.18 -22.35 -12.04
C LYS A 56 -9.10 -22.89 -10.94
N ASN A 57 -10.41 -22.69 -11.10
CA ASN A 57 -11.43 -23.10 -10.15
C ASN A 57 -11.20 -22.58 -8.71
N PHE A 58 -10.53 -21.43 -8.54
CA PHE A 58 -10.18 -20.88 -7.23
C PHE A 58 -9.42 -21.84 -6.31
N SER A 59 -8.59 -22.73 -6.87
CA SER A 59 -7.82 -23.75 -6.14
C SER A 59 -6.76 -23.22 -5.17
N GLY A 60 -6.53 -21.90 -5.12
CA GLY A 60 -5.47 -21.28 -4.32
C GLY A 60 -4.03 -21.73 -4.64
N VAL A 61 -3.13 -21.51 -3.68
CA VAL A 61 -1.70 -21.84 -3.75
C VAL A 61 -1.44 -23.22 -3.15
N ASP A 62 -0.62 -24.04 -3.80
CA ASP A 62 -0.20 -25.34 -3.28
C ASP A 62 1.17 -25.24 -2.59
N LEU A 63 1.17 -25.06 -1.27
CA LEU A 63 2.40 -24.93 -0.47
C LEU A 63 3.27 -26.19 -0.49
N LEU A 64 2.73 -27.37 -0.83
CA LEU A 64 3.54 -28.60 -1.00
C LEU A 64 4.59 -28.45 -2.10
N ARG A 65 4.34 -27.56 -3.08
CA ARG A 65 5.28 -27.25 -4.17
C ARG A 65 6.39 -26.29 -3.76
N LEU A 66 6.28 -25.66 -2.59
CA LEU A 66 7.28 -24.72 -2.04
C LEU A 66 8.04 -25.34 -0.86
N ASP A 67 7.34 -26.11 -0.04
CA ASP A 67 7.89 -26.79 1.13
C ASP A 67 7.21 -28.16 1.28
N ASN A 68 7.97 -29.23 1.07
CA ASN A 68 7.49 -30.61 1.21
C ASN A 68 7.93 -31.29 2.53
N SER A 69 8.53 -30.53 3.45
CA SER A 69 9.02 -31.05 4.74
C SER A 69 7.89 -31.43 5.69
N ARG A 70 6.67 -30.96 5.44
CA ARG A 70 5.47 -31.25 6.22
C ARG A 70 4.24 -31.44 5.34
N ALA A 71 3.22 -32.09 5.91
CA ALA A 71 1.88 -32.10 5.33
C ALA A 71 1.21 -30.72 5.49
N TRP A 72 0.37 -30.36 4.53
CA TRP A 72 -0.36 -29.10 4.50
C TRP A 72 -1.86 -29.35 4.44
N ASN A 73 -2.61 -28.68 5.30
CA ASN A 73 -4.06 -28.61 5.28
C ASN A 73 -4.53 -27.30 4.62
N GLU A 74 -5.76 -27.27 4.16
CA GLU A 74 -6.37 -26.03 3.65
C GLU A 74 -6.36 -24.94 4.73
N ASN A 75 -6.02 -23.71 4.34
CA ASN A 75 -5.81 -22.53 5.20
C ASN A 75 -4.50 -22.48 6.00
N ASP A 76 -3.66 -23.52 5.96
CA ASP A 76 -2.33 -23.44 6.56
C ASP A 76 -1.50 -22.32 5.94
N GLU A 77 -0.55 -21.81 6.72
CA GLU A 77 0.25 -20.63 6.37
C GLU A 77 1.73 -20.98 6.20
N LEU A 78 2.36 -20.36 5.21
CA LEU A 78 3.82 -20.34 5.05
C LEU A 78 4.32 -18.90 4.99
N ASP A 79 5.11 -18.52 5.98
CA ASP A 79 5.85 -17.26 6.03
C ASP A 79 7.18 -17.36 5.28
N GLY A 80 7.80 -16.20 5.00
CA GLY A 80 9.18 -16.15 4.50
C GLY A 80 9.32 -16.45 3.01
N VAL A 81 8.30 -16.19 2.20
CA VAL A 81 8.29 -16.49 0.78
C VAL A 81 8.36 -15.22 -0.07
N ASP A 82 9.15 -15.25 -1.14
CA ASP A 82 9.17 -14.16 -2.12
C ASP A 82 8.11 -14.40 -3.20
N VAL A 83 7.20 -13.43 -3.38
CA VAL A 83 6.13 -13.49 -4.39
C VAL A 83 6.40 -12.44 -5.46
N VAL A 84 6.61 -12.88 -6.70
CA VAL A 84 6.91 -11.97 -7.82
C VAL A 84 5.69 -11.86 -8.73
N PHE A 85 5.30 -10.64 -9.07
CA PHE A 85 4.22 -10.38 -10.00
C PHE A 85 4.78 -10.11 -11.39
N PHE A 86 4.14 -10.66 -12.42
CA PHE A 86 4.50 -10.40 -13.81
C PHE A 86 3.26 -10.30 -14.70
N ALA A 87 3.37 -9.50 -15.76
CA ALA A 87 2.26 -9.23 -16.66
C ALA A 87 2.75 -9.08 -18.11
N LYS A 88 1.86 -9.34 -19.07
CA LYS A 88 2.09 -9.05 -20.48
C LYS A 88 2.05 -7.53 -20.72
N GLN A 89 3.18 -6.95 -21.10
CA GLN A 89 3.33 -5.51 -21.33
C GLN A 89 2.72 -5.10 -22.70
N PRO A 90 2.40 -3.82 -22.88
CA PRO A 90 2.20 -3.24 -24.22
C PRO A 90 3.40 -3.60 -25.13
N GLY A 91 3.13 -4.18 -26.30
CA GLY A 91 4.17 -4.71 -27.20
C GLY A 91 4.36 -6.23 -27.14
N GLY A 92 3.70 -6.93 -26.21
CA GLY A 92 3.48 -8.37 -26.28
C GLY A 92 4.45 -9.24 -25.48
N ARG A 93 5.59 -8.71 -25.04
CA ARG A 93 6.46 -9.38 -24.05
C ARG A 93 5.82 -9.42 -22.68
N GLN A 94 6.21 -10.36 -21.83
CA GLN A 94 5.80 -10.38 -20.42
C GLN A 94 7.00 -10.07 -19.52
N ALA A 95 6.79 -9.26 -18.51
CA ALA A 95 7.86 -8.75 -17.65
C ALA A 95 7.42 -8.71 -16.19
N VAL A 96 8.40 -8.75 -15.28
CA VAL A 96 8.19 -8.51 -13.86
C VAL A 96 7.61 -7.11 -13.68
N VAL A 97 6.55 -6.99 -12.88
CA VAL A 97 5.91 -5.72 -12.54
C VAL A 97 6.22 -5.27 -11.11
N GLY A 98 6.53 -6.21 -10.22
CA GLY A 98 6.79 -5.93 -8.82
C GLY A 98 6.88 -7.22 -8.01
N TRP A 99 7.11 -7.11 -6.72
CA TRP A 99 7.24 -8.26 -5.83
C TRP A 99 6.97 -7.91 -4.38
N TYR A 100 6.63 -8.95 -3.60
CA TYR A 100 6.61 -8.94 -2.14
C TYR A 100 7.74 -9.83 -1.65
N ARG A 101 8.56 -9.29 -0.75
CA ARG A 101 9.52 -10.07 0.03
C ARG A 101 8.88 -10.48 1.35
N ASP A 102 9.32 -11.62 1.87
CA ASP A 102 8.91 -12.10 3.19
C ASP A 102 7.39 -12.23 3.36
N ALA A 103 6.70 -12.60 2.28
CA ALA A 103 5.26 -12.73 2.27
C ALA A 103 4.80 -14.00 3.00
N LYS A 104 3.57 -13.92 3.51
CA LYS A 104 2.79 -15.05 4.03
C LYS A 104 1.83 -15.54 2.95
N LEU A 105 1.80 -16.85 2.68
CA LEU A 105 0.86 -17.50 1.76
C LEU A 105 -0.12 -18.43 2.46
N PHE A 106 -1.27 -18.65 1.83
CA PHE A 106 -2.34 -19.53 2.34
C PHE A 106 -2.51 -20.77 1.45
N HIS A 107 -2.47 -21.96 2.06
CA HIS A 107 -2.60 -23.22 1.35
C HIS A 107 -4.03 -23.45 0.85
N LYS A 108 -4.18 -23.57 -0.47
CA LYS A 108 -5.42 -23.91 -1.19
C LYS A 108 -6.63 -23.06 -0.81
N SER A 109 -6.42 -21.86 -0.29
CA SER A 109 -7.51 -20.99 0.13
C SER A 109 -7.28 -19.54 -0.28
N TYR A 110 -8.39 -18.88 -0.59
CA TYR A 110 -8.45 -17.44 -0.72
C TYR A 110 -8.97 -16.86 0.59
N ARG A 111 -8.31 -15.83 1.10
CA ARG A 111 -8.83 -15.04 2.21
C ARG A 111 -9.53 -13.82 1.69
N LYS A 112 -10.54 -13.36 2.43
CA LYS A 112 -11.26 -12.12 2.10
C LYS A 112 -10.65 -10.97 2.88
N ARG A 113 -10.29 -9.89 2.17
CA ARG A 113 -9.76 -8.66 2.78
C ARG A 113 -10.80 -8.10 3.73
N ARG A 114 -10.37 -7.78 4.96
CA ARG A 114 -11.24 -7.20 6.01
C ARG A 114 -11.12 -5.68 5.95
N GLY A 115 -12.23 -4.95 5.95
CA GLY A 115 -12.26 -3.49 5.85
C GLY A 115 -13.58 -2.96 5.28
N GLN A 116 -13.82 -1.65 5.42
CA GLN A 116 -14.94 -0.96 4.75
C GLN A 116 -14.70 -0.98 3.23
N ARG A 117 -15.72 -1.38 2.47
CA ARG A 117 -15.65 -1.38 0.99
C ARG A 117 -15.90 0.04 0.48
N HIS A 118 -15.16 0.45 -0.54
CA HIS A 118 -15.39 1.69 -1.27
C HIS A 118 -16.28 1.44 -2.50
N GLN A 119 -16.90 2.49 -3.03
CA GLN A 119 -17.69 2.40 -4.26
C GLN A 119 -16.76 1.96 -5.42
N GLY A 120 -17.05 0.79 -6.02
CA GLY A 120 -16.24 0.18 -7.09
C GLY A 120 -15.26 -0.90 -6.62
N ASP A 121 -15.12 -1.16 -5.32
CA ASP A 121 -14.37 -2.32 -4.84
C ASP A 121 -15.05 -3.62 -5.29
N TRP A 122 -14.25 -4.60 -5.73
CA TRP A 122 -14.78 -5.91 -6.09
C TRP A 122 -15.44 -6.58 -4.87
N GLU A 123 -16.64 -7.17 -5.06
CA GLU A 123 -17.51 -7.66 -3.98
C GLU A 123 -16.84 -8.66 -3.02
N SER A 124 -15.77 -9.31 -3.49
CA SER A 124 -14.92 -10.15 -2.68
C SER A 124 -13.45 -9.93 -3.03
N LEU A 125 -12.85 -8.85 -2.52
CA LEU A 125 -11.40 -8.62 -2.49
C LEU A 125 -10.67 -9.81 -1.84
N TYR A 126 -10.53 -10.87 -2.60
CA TYR A 126 -9.86 -12.09 -2.21
C TYR A 126 -8.36 -11.91 -2.41
N TYR A 127 -7.57 -12.63 -1.62
CA TYR A 127 -6.12 -12.65 -1.73
C TYR A 127 -5.55 -14.01 -1.33
N LEU A 128 -4.36 -14.31 -1.84
CA LEU A 128 -3.62 -15.56 -1.66
C LEU A 128 -2.38 -15.38 -0.80
N CYS A 129 -1.89 -14.16 -0.70
CA CYS A 129 -0.74 -13.82 0.13
C CYS A 129 -0.85 -12.40 0.68
N GLU A 130 -0.11 -12.13 1.75
CA GLU A 130 0.05 -10.79 2.30
C GLU A 130 1.51 -10.53 2.66
N ALA A 131 1.90 -9.27 2.63
CA ALA A 131 3.24 -8.82 3.02
C ALA A 131 3.17 -7.43 3.65
N ASP A 132 4.17 -7.09 4.46
CA ASP A 132 4.32 -5.73 4.97
C ASP A 132 4.73 -4.81 3.82
N VAL A 133 4.14 -3.62 3.77
CA VAL A 133 4.32 -2.67 2.65
C VAL A 133 5.79 -2.30 2.43
N GLU A 134 6.59 -2.24 3.50
CA GLU A 134 8.03 -1.95 3.45
C GLU A 134 8.85 -3.04 2.72
N ASN A 135 8.31 -4.24 2.62
CA ASN A 135 8.95 -5.38 1.96
C ASN A 135 8.50 -5.52 0.49
N THR A 136 7.87 -4.51 -0.07
CA THR A 136 7.21 -4.59 -1.39
C THR A 136 7.80 -3.57 -2.35
N VAL A 137 7.83 -3.93 -3.63
CA VAL A 137 8.26 -3.03 -4.70
C VAL A 137 7.29 -3.17 -5.86
N LEU A 138 6.71 -2.06 -6.28
CA LEU A 138 6.08 -1.93 -7.58
C LEU A 138 7.05 -1.19 -8.51
N LEU A 139 7.31 -1.74 -9.69
CA LEU A 139 8.10 -1.08 -10.70
C LEU A 139 7.24 -0.09 -11.49
N ASP A 140 7.78 1.10 -11.71
CA ASP A 140 7.26 2.05 -12.69
C ASP A 140 7.10 1.34 -14.04
N SER A 141 6.06 1.69 -14.80
CA SER A 141 5.76 1.03 -16.08
C SER A 141 6.94 1.01 -17.05
N GLU A 142 7.74 2.07 -17.03
CA GLU A 142 8.93 2.21 -17.88
C GLU A 142 10.14 1.39 -17.40
N GLY A 143 10.17 0.99 -16.12
CA GLY A 143 11.26 0.20 -15.51
C GLY A 143 11.02 -1.31 -15.51
N ARG A 144 9.97 -1.79 -16.18
CA ARG A 144 9.58 -3.22 -16.26
C ARG A 144 10.39 -3.94 -17.34
N ASP A 145 11.70 -4.02 -17.13
CA ASP A 145 12.63 -4.52 -18.14
C ASP A 145 12.96 -5.99 -18.00
N PHE A 146 12.81 -6.56 -16.80
CA PHE A 146 13.11 -7.97 -16.57
C PHE A 146 12.05 -8.86 -17.23
N GLU A 147 12.42 -9.45 -18.36
CA GLU A 147 11.55 -10.30 -19.15
C GLU A 147 11.34 -11.67 -18.48
N VAL A 148 10.09 -12.15 -18.54
CA VAL A 148 9.70 -13.47 -18.06
C VAL A 148 9.51 -14.38 -19.27
N PRO A 149 10.24 -15.50 -19.42
CA PRO A 149 10.05 -16.40 -20.55
C PRO A 149 8.68 -17.08 -20.54
N TYR A 150 8.15 -17.39 -21.72
CA TYR A 150 6.85 -18.05 -21.88
C TYR A 150 7.02 -19.48 -22.39
N ALA A 151 6.57 -20.48 -21.63
CA ALA A 151 6.87 -21.88 -21.90
C ALA A 151 6.49 -22.37 -23.31
N PRO A 152 5.33 -22.00 -23.88
CA PRO A 152 5.00 -22.38 -25.26
C PRO A 152 5.97 -21.85 -26.33
N ALA A 153 6.71 -20.76 -26.06
CA ALA A 153 7.69 -20.20 -26.98
C ALA A 153 9.14 -20.58 -26.63
N HIS A 154 9.44 -20.80 -25.35
CA HIS A 154 10.82 -20.93 -24.83
C HIS A 154 11.11 -22.32 -24.25
N GLY A 155 10.13 -23.22 -24.21
CA GLY A 155 10.29 -24.59 -23.72
C GLY A 155 9.81 -24.82 -22.28
N LYS A 156 9.83 -26.10 -21.88
CA LYS A 156 9.50 -26.55 -20.51
C LYS A 156 10.45 -25.93 -19.50
N GLY A 157 10.01 -25.66 -18.27
CA GLY A 157 10.78 -24.93 -17.27
C GLY A 157 10.17 -23.58 -16.92
N PHE A 158 9.61 -22.89 -17.91
CA PHE A 158 9.16 -21.51 -17.75
C PHE A 158 7.67 -21.37 -17.38
N PRO A 159 7.21 -20.17 -17.01
CA PRO A 159 5.79 -19.89 -16.84
C PRO A 159 4.94 -20.22 -18.08
N GLY A 160 3.96 -21.11 -17.88
CA GLY A 160 2.98 -21.50 -18.89
C GLY A 160 1.68 -20.69 -18.78
N HIS A 161 0.54 -21.34 -19.07
CA HIS A 161 -0.79 -20.73 -19.00
C HIS A 161 -1.35 -20.60 -17.58
N ALA A 162 -0.79 -21.29 -16.59
CA ALA A 162 -1.22 -21.14 -15.21
C ALA A 162 -0.84 -19.75 -14.67
N ASN A 163 -1.71 -19.18 -13.85
CA ASN A 163 -1.46 -17.87 -13.24
C ASN A 163 -0.52 -17.93 -12.03
N ILE A 164 -0.20 -19.13 -11.54
CA ILE A 164 0.82 -19.34 -10.53
C ILE A 164 1.89 -20.26 -11.09
N TRP A 165 3.14 -19.83 -11.00
CA TRP A 165 4.31 -20.62 -11.35
C TRP A 165 5.23 -20.75 -10.14
N TYR A 166 5.61 -21.99 -9.82
CA TYR A 166 6.30 -22.34 -8.56
C TYR A 166 7.81 -22.50 -8.73
N GLY A 167 8.35 -22.39 -9.95
CA GLY A 167 9.78 -22.56 -10.22
C GLY A 167 10.38 -23.96 -10.02
N GLY A 168 9.69 -24.84 -9.29
CA GLY A 168 10.22 -26.10 -8.79
C GLY A 168 10.03 -27.31 -9.71
N ASP A 169 10.25 -27.18 -11.02
CA ASP A 169 10.35 -28.38 -11.87
C ASP A 169 11.78 -28.94 -11.96
N GLY A 170 12.75 -28.26 -11.35
CA GLY A 170 14.15 -28.70 -11.26
C GLY A 170 14.91 -28.69 -12.58
N ALA A 171 14.32 -28.14 -13.64
CA ALA A 171 14.96 -28.02 -14.94
C ALA A 171 16.08 -26.97 -14.90
N GLU A 172 17.20 -27.22 -15.59
CA GLU A 172 18.36 -26.32 -15.57
C GLU A 172 18.01 -24.88 -15.98
N ASN A 173 17.16 -24.73 -16.99
CA ASN A 173 16.71 -23.43 -17.45
C ASN A 173 15.79 -22.70 -16.45
N SER A 174 14.97 -23.41 -15.68
CA SER A 174 14.16 -22.80 -14.63
C SER A 174 15.03 -22.37 -13.45
N LEU A 175 16.04 -23.17 -13.08
CA LEU A 175 17.03 -22.83 -12.06
C LEU A 175 17.85 -21.58 -12.44
N ASN A 176 18.34 -21.52 -13.68
CA ASN A 176 19.10 -20.36 -14.18
C ASN A 176 18.23 -19.09 -14.17
N PHE A 177 16.99 -19.19 -14.66
CA PHE A 177 16.07 -18.07 -14.63
C PHE A 177 15.74 -17.59 -13.21
N LEU A 178 15.52 -18.51 -12.26
CA LEU A 178 15.32 -18.16 -10.85
C LEU A 178 16.54 -17.47 -10.25
N ALA A 179 17.75 -17.93 -10.56
CA ALA A 179 18.98 -17.31 -10.09
C ALA A 179 19.13 -15.88 -10.61
N ASP A 180 18.88 -15.67 -11.90
CA ASP A 180 18.90 -14.33 -12.52
C ASP A 180 17.82 -13.42 -11.96
N LEU A 181 16.60 -13.95 -11.75
CA LEU A 181 15.50 -13.22 -11.13
C LEU A 181 15.89 -12.80 -9.72
N ARG A 182 16.38 -13.71 -8.87
CA ARG A 182 16.82 -13.37 -7.50
C ARG A 182 17.90 -12.29 -7.52
N LYS A 183 18.86 -12.38 -8.43
CA LYS A 183 19.92 -11.37 -8.60
C LYS A 183 19.32 -10.02 -8.98
N TYR A 184 18.37 -9.99 -9.91
CA TYR A 184 17.64 -8.79 -10.29
C TYR A 184 16.89 -8.18 -9.11
N LEU A 185 16.04 -8.95 -8.42
CA LEU A 185 15.28 -8.47 -7.26
C LEU A 185 16.21 -7.88 -6.18
N ASN A 186 17.32 -8.56 -5.88
CA ASN A 186 18.31 -8.08 -4.91
C ASN A 186 19.00 -6.80 -5.39
N SER A 187 19.35 -6.71 -6.68
CA SER A 187 19.99 -5.53 -7.25
C SER A 187 19.08 -4.30 -7.16
N VAL A 188 17.79 -4.45 -7.49
CA VAL A 188 16.82 -3.36 -7.41
C VAL A 188 16.58 -2.98 -5.95
N SER A 189 16.37 -3.95 -5.06
CA SER A 189 16.24 -3.66 -3.61
C SER A 189 17.47 -2.95 -3.04
N VAL A 190 18.69 -3.28 -3.48
CA VAL A 190 19.91 -2.58 -3.08
C VAL A 190 19.97 -1.17 -3.67
N VAL A 191 19.55 -0.97 -4.92
CA VAL A 191 19.50 0.36 -5.55
C VAL A 191 18.46 1.23 -4.84
N LEU A 192 17.27 0.70 -4.55
CA LEU A 192 16.22 1.39 -3.79
C LEU A 192 16.67 1.70 -2.36
N ALA A 193 17.26 0.72 -1.64
CA ALA A 193 17.81 0.96 -0.30
C ALA A 193 19.00 1.93 -0.30
N LYS A 194 19.82 1.96 -1.35
CA LYS A 194 20.89 2.97 -1.53
C LYS A 194 20.31 4.34 -1.86
N LYS A 195 19.21 4.41 -2.63
CA LYS A 195 18.45 5.63 -2.90
C LYS A 195 17.80 6.17 -1.62
N GLU A 196 17.31 5.29 -0.75
CA GLU A 196 16.81 5.63 0.59
C GLU A 196 17.92 6.03 1.57
N ARG A 197 19.10 5.36 1.53
CA ARG A 197 20.25 5.69 2.40
C ARG A 197 20.98 6.96 1.99
N LYS A 198 21.17 7.21 0.68
CA LYS A 198 21.54 8.55 0.17
C LYS A 198 20.39 9.55 0.34
N GLY A 199 19.17 9.05 0.51
CA GLY A 199 17.93 9.76 0.85
C GLY A 199 17.68 9.99 2.34
N LYS A 200 18.69 9.77 3.21
CA LYS A 200 18.70 10.39 4.57
C LYS A 200 19.03 11.89 4.54
N SER A 201 19.16 12.47 3.35
CA SER A 201 18.53 13.75 3.07
C SER A 201 17.20 13.44 2.40
N ARG A 202 16.07 13.76 3.04
CA ARG A 202 14.70 13.67 2.47
C ARG A 202 14.77 13.82 0.95
N VAL A 203 14.62 12.72 0.19
CA VAL A 203 14.19 12.87 -1.21
C VAL A 203 12.75 13.34 -1.06
N PRO A 204 12.44 14.59 -1.39
CA PRO A 204 11.10 15.09 -1.23
C PRO A 204 10.22 14.28 -2.18
N ALA A 205 9.07 13.78 -1.70
CA ALA A 205 7.93 13.80 -2.60
C ALA A 205 7.87 15.22 -3.15
N ASP A 206 7.85 15.33 -4.47
CA ASP A 206 8.13 16.56 -5.21
C ASP A 206 7.67 17.76 -4.38
N LYS A 207 8.65 18.49 -3.81
CA LYS A 207 8.40 19.48 -2.75
C LYS A 207 7.37 20.49 -3.23
N ASP A 208 7.41 20.75 -4.54
CA ASP A 208 6.41 21.52 -5.26
C ASP A 208 5.05 20.83 -5.24
N LEU A 209 4.95 19.56 -5.60
CA LEU A 209 3.70 18.79 -5.54
C LEU A 209 3.10 18.73 -4.13
N ILE A 210 3.86 18.38 -3.08
CA ILE A 210 3.37 18.39 -1.69
C ILE A 210 2.91 19.79 -1.31
N SER A 211 3.74 20.80 -1.56
CA SER A 211 3.39 22.19 -1.25
C SER A 211 2.14 22.64 -2.00
N ARG A 212 1.94 22.19 -3.24
CA ARG A 212 0.74 22.46 -4.04
C ARG A 212 -0.49 21.75 -3.50
N ILE A 213 -0.37 20.53 -3.00
CA ILE A 213 -1.46 19.81 -2.34
C ILE A 213 -1.83 20.51 -1.04
N GLU A 214 -0.84 20.78 -0.17
CA GLU A 214 -1.03 21.48 1.10
C GLU A 214 -1.68 22.84 0.88
N LYS A 215 -1.15 23.61 -0.08
CA LYS A 215 -1.72 24.90 -0.47
C LYS A 215 -3.16 24.77 -0.99
N ALA A 216 -3.42 23.85 -1.92
CA ALA A 216 -4.76 23.67 -2.47
C ALA A 216 -5.77 23.22 -1.40
N ALA A 217 -5.36 22.39 -0.46
CA ALA A 217 -6.18 21.97 0.67
C ALA A 217 -6.48 23.14 1.61
N VAL A 218 -5.46 23.91 2.00
CA VAL A 218 -5.63 25.10 2.85
C VAL A 218 -6.51 26.14 2.16
N ASP A 219 -6.26 26.45 0.88
CA ASP A 219 -7.04 27.42 0.11
C ASP A 219 -8.52 26.99 0.03
N LYS A 220 -8.78 25.67 -0.14
CA LYS A 220 -10.15 25.12 -0.16
C LYS A 220 -10.85 25.24 1.19
N VAL A 221 -10.16 24.90 2.28
CA VAL A 221 -10.70 25.01 3.65
C VAL A 221 -10.96 26.47 4.01
N TRP A 222 -9.99 27.35 3.71
CA TRP A 222 -10.09 28.78 3.93
C TRP A 222 -11.32 29.35 3.23
N THR A 223 -11.44 29.13 1.93
CA THR A 223 -12.57 29.62 1.13
C THR A 223 -13.90 29.12 1.70
N HIS A 224 -13.98 27.86 2.13
CA HIS A 224 -15.20 27.30 2.70
C HIS A 224 -15.63 28.01 3.98
N PHE A 225 -14.74 28.15 4.96
CA PHE A 225 -15.07 28.78 6.24
C PHE A 225 -15.25 30.30 6.12
N GLU A 226 -14.52 30.95 5.21
CA GLU A 226 -14.71 32.38 4.91
C GLU A 226 -16.10 32.64 4.33
N MET A 227 -16.58 31.79 3.40
CA MET A 227 -17.95 31.86 2.88
C MET A 227 -19.02 31.62 3.95
N LEU A 228 -18.70 30.83 4.99
CA LEU A 228 -19.56 30.65 6.16
C LEU A 228 -19.52 31.85 7.12
N GLY A 229 -18.68 32.85 6.85
CA GLY A 229 -18.57 34.09 7.62
C GLY A 229 -17.62 34.01 8.83
N TYR A 230 -16.68 33.06 8.83
CA TYR A 230 -15.61 33.02 9.83
C TYR A 230 -14.46 33.95 9.42
N ALA A 231 -13.85 34.60 10.40
CA ALA A 231 -12.54 35.21 10.26
C ALA A 231 -11.47 34.12 10.49
N LEU A 232 -10.57 33.94 9.52
CA LEU A 232 -9.54 32.90 9.58
C LEU A 232 -8.14 33.47 9.87
N ALA A 233 -7.34 32.70 10.61
CA ALA A 233 -5.91 32.93 10.81
C ALA A 233 -5.14 31.63 10.66
N SER A 234 -3.97 31.68 10.00
CA SER A 234 -3.04 30.54 9.96
C SER A 234 -2.16 30.55 11.20
N VAL A 235 -2.08 29.40 11.88
CA VAL A 235 -1.31 29.18 13.11
C VAL A 235 -0.39 27.97 13.02
N GLU A 236 -0.20 27.39 11.82
CA GLU A 236 0.65 26.20 11.60
C GLU A 236 2.05 26.35 12.23
N LYS A 237 2.62 27.57 12.15
CA LYS A 237 3.99 27.88 12.59
C LYS A 237 4.12 28.08 14.10
N ASP A 238 2.98 28.23 14.79
CA ASP A 238 2.92 28.42 16.23
C ASP A 238 3.03 27.08 16.98
N ASN A 239 3.07 25.94 16.26
CA ASN A 239 3.11 24.58 16.82
C ASN A 239 1.95 24.30 17.80
N ARG A 240 0.77 24.87 17.53
CA ARG A 240 -0.44 24.71 18.36
C ARG A 240 -1.07 23.33 18.24
N GLY A 241 -0.71 22.58 17.20
CA GLY A 241 -1.27 21.26 16.88
C GLY A 241 -2.52 21.33 16.00
N TRP A 242 -2.70 22.42 15.25
CA TRP A 242 -3.65 22.58 14.14
C TRP A 242 -3.15 23.68 13.19
N ASP A 243 -3.71 23.78 11.99
CA ASP A 243 -3.23 24.69 10.93
C ASP A 243 -3.92 26.06 10.93
N LEU A 244 -5.24 26.08 11.11
CA LEU A 244 -6.07 27.30 11.02
C LEU A 244 -6.94 27.48 12.25
N GLU A 245 -7.15 28.74 12.66
CA GLU A 245 -8.20 29.15 13.59
C GLU A 245 -9.29 29.87 12.82
N ALA A 246 -10.55 29.45 13.01
CA ALA A 246 -11.72 30.10 12.41
C ALA A 246 -12.62 30.64 13.53
N VAL A 247 -12.89 31.94 13.51
CA VAL A 247 -13.65 32.65 14.56
C VAL A 247 -14.92 33.28 13.98
N LYS A 248 -16.06 33.06 14.64
CA LYS A 248 -17.34 33.68 14.29
C LYS A 248 -18.15 33.97 15.54
N GLY A 249 -18.22 35.26 15.93
CA GLY A 249 -18.78 35.65 17.22
C GLY A 249 -17.96 35.03 18.35
N ASP A 250 -18.63 34.29 19.24
CA ASP A 250 -17.99 33.59 20.37
C ASP A 250 -17.50 32.17 20.01
N GLU A 251 -17.76 31.70 18.78
CA GLU A 251 -17.31 30.39 18.32
C GLU A 251 -15.88 30.45 17.79
N ILE A 252 -15.04 29.52 18.25
CA ILE A 252 -13.67 29.31 17.78
C ILE A 252 -13.54 27.84 17.36
N LEU A 253 -13.12 27.61 16.12
CA LEU A 253 -12.79 26.29 15.60
C LEU A 253 -11.28 26.17 15.37
N HIS A 254 -10.74 25.02 15.76
CA HIS A 254 -9.34 24.63 15.56
C HIS A 254 -9.31 23.63 14.40
N LEU A 255 -8.79 24.05 13.25
CA LEU A 255 -8.90 23.30 12.00
C LEU A 255 -7.53 22.68 11.64
N GLU A 256 -7.48 21.36 11.58
CA GLU A 256 -6.36 20.59 11.06
C GLU A 256 -6.64 20.18 9.62
N VAL A 257 -5.78 20.56 8.66
CA VAL A 257 -6.02 20.39 7.23
C VAL A 257 -5.24 19.19 6.69
N LYS A 258 -5.95 18.20 6.13
CA LYS A 258 -5.34 17.01 5.52
C LYS A 258 -5.69 16.93 4.03
N GLY A 259 -4.71 17.22 3.18
CA GLY A 259 -4.85 17.23 1.71
C GLY A 259 -4.41 15.93 1.04
N HIS A 260 -5.17 15.48 0.05
CA HIS A 260 -4.90 14.26 -0.73
C HIS A 260 -5.12 14.49 -2.25
N ILE A 261 -4.29 13.85 -3.10
CA ILE A 261 -4.46 13.87 -4.57
C ILE A 261 -5.63 12.97 -5.01
N GLY A 262 -5.85 11.85 -4.32
CA GLY A 262 -6.86 10.84 -4.67
C GLY A 262 -8.08 10.85 -3.74
N ASN A 263 -8.94 9.85 -3.94
CA ASN A 263 -10.16 9.63 -3.14
C ASN A 263 -9.96 8.71 -1.93
N VAL A 264 -8.84 7.99 -1.86
CA VAL A 264 -8.48 7.10 -0.75
C VAL A 264 -7.85 7.93 0.38
N VAL A 265 -8.38 7.77 1.59
CA VAL A 265 -8.02 8.59 2.74
C VAL A 265 -7.23 7.76 3.73
N GLN A 266 -5.93 8.05 3.82
CA GLN A 266 -5.10 7.65 4.94
C GLN A 266 -4.25 8.86 5.31
N PHE A 267 -4.49 9.40 6.51
CA PHE A 267 -3.65 10.44 7.11
C PHE A 267 -3.28 10.01 8.52
N GLU A 268 -2.17 10.55 9.00
CA GLU A 268 -1.76 10.41 10.40
C GLU A 268 -1.95 11.77 11.07
N LEU A 269 -2.29 11.73 12.36
CA LEU A 269 -2.18 12.89 13.23
C LEU A 269 -0.84 12.80 13.95
N THR A 270 -0.09 13.90 13.98
CA THR A 270 1.12 13.96 14.81
C THR A 270 0.76 13.79 16.28
N PRO A 271 1.71 13.41 17.16
CA PRO A 271 1.43 13.31 18.60
C PRO A 271 0.84 14.59 19.20
N ASN A 272 1.26 15.75 18.70
CA ASN A 272 0.72 17.05 19.11
C ASN A 272 -0.72 17.25 18.62
N GLU A 273 -0.98 17.07 17.32
CA GLU A 273 -2.33 17.15 16.73
C GLU A 273 -3.31 16.22 17.44
N TYR A 274 -2.91 14.97 17.66
CA TYR A 274 -3.76 13.99 18.33
C TYR A 274 -4.04 14.35 19.79
N SER A 275 -3.03 14.85 20.53
CA SER A 275 -3.21 15.34 21.90
C SER A 275 -4.19 16.53 21.94
N GLN A 276 -4.04 17.48 21.02
CA GLN A 276 -4.86 18.68 20.94
C GLN A 276 -6.29 18.35 20.51
N MET A 277 -6.46 17.44 19.55
CA MET A 277 -7.75 16.90 19.15
C MET A 277 -8.51 16.32 20.34
N LYS A 278 -7.85 15.49 21.17
CA LYS A 278 -8.47 14.92 22.38
C LYS A 278 -8.89 15.99 23.38
N SER A 279 -8.00 16.96 23.66
CA SER A 279 -8.29 18.02 24.64
C SER A 279 -9.33 19.05 24.16
N LYS A 280 -9.49 19.22 22.84
CA LYS A 280 -10.36 20.22 22.21
C LYS A 280 -11.48 19.59 21.39
N MET A 281 -11.93 18.37 21.70
CA MET A 281 -12.88 17.61 20.87
C MET A 281 -14.12 18.39 20.41
N MET A 282 -14.62 19.34 21.23
CA MET A 282 -15.79 20.16 20.91
C MET A 282 -15.53 21.17 19.79
N THR A 283 -14.31 21.72 19.70
CA THR A 283 -13.93 22.81 18.77
C THR A 283 -12.92 22.37 17.72
N TYR A 284 -12.29 21.21 17.87
CA TYR A 284 -11.33 20.67 16.91
C TYR A 284 -12.05 20.02 15.73
N ARG A 285 -11.61 20.31 14.51
CA ARG A 285 -12.11 19.69 13.28
C ARG A 285 -10.93 19.23 12.43
N VAL A 286 -11.04 18.02 11.89
CA VAL A 286 -10.14 17.57 10.83
C VAL A 286 -10.79 17.88 9.49
N CYS A 287 -10.22 18.82 8.75
CA CYS A 287 -10.66 19.26 7.44
C CYS A 287 -9.94 18.45 6.36
N MET A 288 -10.61 17.43 5.86
CA MET A 288 -10.07 16.53 4.86
C MET A 288 -10.41 17.02 3.46
N VAL A 289 -9.41 17.26 2.62
CA VAL A 289 -9.58 17.68 1.23
C VAL A 289 -9.08 16.58 0.30
N ARG A 290 -9.99 15.98 -0.46
CA ARG A 290 -9.69 14.99 -1.51
C ARG A 290 -9.50 15.69 -2.85
N THR A 291 -8.88 15.00 -3.81
CA THR A 291 -8.76 15.47 -5.21
C THR A 291 -8.18 16.88 -5.36
N CYS A 292 -7.21 17.25 -4.51
CA CYS A 292 -6.72 18.63 -4.33
C CYS A 292 -6.23 19.33 -5.61
N LEU A 293 -5.70 18.59 -6.58
CA LEU A 293 -5.15 19.14 -7.83
C LEU A 293 -6.10 19.01 -9.03
N GLY A 294 -7.32 18.53 -8.80
CA GLY A 294 -8.38 18.39 -9.81
C GLY A 294 -9.64 19.14 -9.37
N SER A 295 -10.59 18.41 -8.79
CA SER A 295 -11.85 18.96 -8.26
C SER A 295 -11.89 18.78 -6.74
N PRO A 296 -11.38 19.73 -5.93
CA PRO A 296 -11.20 19.52 -4.50
C PRO A 296 -12.53 19.34 -3.74
N GLU A 297 -12.64 18.24 -3.00
CA GLU A 297 -13.80 17.89 -2.19
C GLU A 297 -13.44 17.99 -0.70
N LEU A 298 -14.16 18.84 0.04
CA LEU A 298 -13.94 19.06 1.47
C LEU A 298 -14.92 18.23 2.31
N SER A 299 -14.40 17.53 3.31
CA SER A 299 -15.18 16.92 4.39
C SER A 299 -14.68 17.44 5.74
N ILE A 300 -15.60 17.94 6.57
CA ILE A 300 -15.30 18.43 7.91
C ILE A 300 -15.63 17.32 8.89
N LEU A 301 -14.63 16.85 9.63
CA LEU A 301 -14.77 15.72 10.54
C LEU A 301 -14.67 16.16 11.99
N VAL A 302 -15.61 15.67 12.81
CA VAL A 302 -15.71 15.91 14.25
C VAL A 302 -15.11 14.73 15.01
N PRO A 303 -14.21 14.95 15.99
CA PRO A 303 -13.72 13.91 16.87
C PRO A 303 -14.82 13.37 17.79
N LYS A 304 -14.90 12.04 17.90
CA LYS A 304 -15.77 11.31 18.81
C LYS A 304 -14.99 10.23 19.54
N GLU A 305 -15.22 10.13 20.83
CA GLU A 305 -14.70 9.05 21.66
C GLU A 305 -15.57 7.78 21.50
N HIS A 306 -14.91 6.63 21.37
CA HIS A 306 -15.52 5.31 21.25
C HIS A 306 -14.79 4.31 22.15
N GLU A 307 -15.40 3.15 22.41
CA GLU A 307 -14.86 2.10 23.31
C GLU A 307 -13.45 1.63 22.93
N CYS A 308 -13.09 1.71 21.65
CA CYS A 308 -11.81 1.23 21.12
C CYS A 308 -10.84 2.37 20.70
N GLY A 309 -11.12 3.63 21.09
CA GLY A 309 -10.29 4.79 20.73
C GLY A 309 -11.09 5.96 20.17
N TRP A 310 -10.52 6.69 19.22
CA TRP A 310 -11.14 7.89 18.64
C TRP A 310 -11.62 7.65 17.21
N MET A 311 -12.73 8.28 16.85
CA MET A 311 -13.27 8.31 15.49
C MET A 311 -13.45 9.74 15.02
N LEU A 312 -13.27 9.96 13.73
CA LEU A 312 -13.59 11.22 13.05
C LEU A 312 -14.81 10.99 12.17
N GLU A 313 -15.83 11.82 12.34
CA GLU A 313 -17.11 11.65 11.64
C GLU A 313 -17.60 12.96 11.01
N SER A 314 -18.07 12.90 9.76
CA SER A 314 -18.71 14.03 9.11
C SER A 314 -20.11 14.28 9.67
N GLN A 315 -20.59 15.52 9.58
CA GLN A 315 -21.91 15.90 10.10
C GLN A 315 -23.08 15.12 9.47
N ASP A 316 -22.94 14.75 8.20
CA ASP A 316 -23.91 13.93 7.45
C ASP A 316 -23.73 12.41 7.65
N HIS A 317 -22.77 12.00 8.50
CA HIS A 317 -22.40 10.60 8.76
C HIS A 317 -21.91 9.80 7.54
N ALA A 318 -21.68 10.46 6.40
CA ALA A 318 -21.22 9.82 5.18
C ALA A 318 -19.74 9.39 5.24
N VAL A 319 -18.93 10.06 6.08
CA VAL A 319 -17.51 9.77 6.27
C VAL A 319 -17.25 9.42 7.73
N LYS A 320 -16.69 8.23 7.97
CA LYS A 320 -16.26 7.76 9.30
C LYS A 320 -14.84 7.19 9.21
N ILE A 321 -13.94 7.69 10.05
CA ILE A 321 -12.53 7.30 10.05
C ILE A 321 -12.14 6.92 11.49
N ALA A 322 -11.75 5.67 11.68
CA ALA A 322 -11.22 5.21 12.96
C ALA A 322 -9.74 5.60 13.09
N LEU A 323 -9.36 6.18 14.23
CA LEU A 323 -7.98 6.45 14.57
C LEU A 323 -7.42 5.28 15.38
N THR A 324 -6.32 4.70 14.91
CA THR A 324 -5.62 3.62 15.62
C THR A 324 -4.29 4.15 16.17
N GLU A 325 -4.10 4.05 17.47
CA GLU A 325 -2.84 4.43 18.11
C GLU A 325 -1.73 3.41 17.75
N LYS A 326 -0.57 3.91 17.32
CA LYS A 326 0.64 3.10 17.12
C LYS A 326 1.58 3.34 18.30
N ILE A 327 1.83 2.31 19.11
CA ILE A 327 2.83 2.37 20.19
C ILE A 327 4.19 2.01 19.60
N ALA A 328 5.17 2.91 19.66
CA ALA A 328 6.54 2.61 19.29
C ALA A 328 7.49 2.92 20.47
N ALA A 329 8.34 1.95 20.81
CA ALA A 329 9.44 2.11 21.75
C ALA A 329 10.75 1.74 21.05
N LYS A 330 11.81 2.51 21.29
CA LYS A 330 13.15 2.21 20.80
C LYS A 330 14.14 2.34 21.95
N ALA A 331 14.75 1.23 22.32
CA ALA A 331 15.82 1.18 23.32
C ALA A 331 17.15 0.88 22.61
N GLY A 332 18.24 1.45 23.14
CA GLY A 332 19.60 1.16 22.72
C GLY A 332 20.48 0.99 23.96
N GLU A 333 21.24 -0.10 24.01
CA GLU A 333 22.26 -0.32 25.04
C GLU A 333 23.45 0.61 24.79
N ILE A 334 23.96 1.22 25.86
CA ILE A 334 25.16 2.07 25.83
C ILE A 334 26.35 1.17 26.18
N SER A 335 27.31 1.05 25.28
CA SER A 335 28.55 0.32 25.50
C SER A 335 29.57 1.21 26.20
N ASP A 336 29.95 0.87 27.43
CA ASP A 336 31.19 1.39 28.03
C ASP A 336 32.37 0.53 27.52
N ALA A 337 33.16 1.11 26.62
CA ALA A 337 34.41 0.51 26.21
C ALA A 337 35.45 0.66 27.32
N SER A 338 36.24 -0.39 27.56
CA SER A 338 37.69 -0.23 27.69
C SER A 338 38.41 -1.50 27.25
N PRO A 339 39.49 -1.39 26.45
CA PRO A 339 40.29 -2.52 26.04
C PRO A 339 41.25 -2.90 27.18
N SER A 340 41.33 -4.18 27.53
CA SER A 340 42.45 -4.69 28.32
C SER A 340 43.13 -5.80 27.55
N ILE A 341 44.30 -5.43 27.07
CA ILE A 341 45.38 -6.27 26.56
C ILE A 341 45.77 -7.28 27.65
N GLY A 342 45.89 -8.55 27.25
CA GLY A 342 46.40 -9.66 28.05
C GLY A 342 46.61 -10.87 27.18
#